data_AF-A0A1G3BQR4-F1
#
_entry.id   AF-A0A1G3BQR4-F1
#
_cell.length_a   1.000
_cell.length_b   1.000
_cell.length_c   1.000
_cell.angle_alpha   90.00
_cell.angle_beta   90.00
_cell.angle_gamma   90.00
#
_symmetry.space_group_name_H-M   'P 1'
#
loop_
_entity.id
_entity.type
_entity.pdbx_description
1 polymer ?
#
loop_
_entity_poly.entity_id
_entity_poly.type
_entity_poly.pdbx_seq_one_letter_code
_entity_poly.pdbx_strand_id
1 'polypeptide(L)' 'MRQCKIIVEKHPDGYVAYPLGLKGVVVGEGDTYEEALSDVKSAIRFHMETFGEDVLEIEPPILEAFVAEMRV' A
#
# COMPACT_ATOMS: atom_id res chain seq x y z
N MET A 1 7.62 -10.92 11.26
CA MET A 1 7.15 -9.61 10.77
C MET A 1 7.41 -9.55 9.28
N ARG A 2 6.38 -9.55 8.44
CA ARG A 2 6.53 -9.41 6.98
C ARG A 2 6.67 -7.92 6.64
N GLN A 3 7.54 -7.60 5.67
CA GLN A 3 7.71 -6.24 5.18
C GLN A 3 6.90 -6.07 3.89
N CYS A 4 6.13 -4.99 3.79
CA CYS A 4 5.44 -4.60 2.56
C CYS A 4 6.03 -3.27 2.08
N LYS A 5 6.18 -3.13 0.76
CA LYS A 5 6.52 -1.84 0.15
C LYS A 5 5.24 -1.02 -0.02
N ILE A 6 5.28 0.27 0.24
CA ILE A 6 4.12 1.17 0.16
C ILE A 6 4.52 2.36 -0.72
N ILE A 7 3.63 2.78 -1.62
CA ILE A 7 3.73 4.07 -2.32
C ILE A 7 2.90 5.07 -1.54
N VAL A 8 3.46 6.27 -1.33
CA VAL A 8 2.74 7.39 -0.74
C VAL A 8 2.80 8.56 -1.72
N GLU A 9 1.63 9.07 -2.07
CA GLU A 9 1.44 10.19 -2.99
C GLU A 9 1.02 11.42 -2.20
N LYS A 10 1.65 12.57 -2.47
CA LYS A 10 1.18 13.87 -1.99
C LYS A 10 0.19 14.44 -3.00
N HIS A 11 -1.00 14.78 -2.52
CA HIS A 11 -2.01 15.52 -3.27
C HIS A 11 -2.23 16.90 -2.62
N PRO A 12 -2.83 17.89 -3.34
CA PRO A 12 -3.10 19.22 -2.78
C PRO A 12 -3.98 19.19 -1.53
N ASP A 13 -4.87 18.20 -1.43
CA ASP A 13 -5.86 17.96 -0.39
C ASP A 13 -5.41 16.97 0.69
N GLY A 14 -4.27 16.28 0.52
CA GLY A 14 -3.83 15.30 1.51
C GLY A 14 -2.71 14.38 1.03
N TYR A 15 -2.68 13.19 1.58
CA TYR A 15 -1.79 12.10 1.22
C TYR A 15 -2.59 10.82 1.03
N VAL A 16 -2.19 10.03 0.04
CA VAL A 16 -2.76 8.72 -0.27
C VAL A 16 -1.65 7.68 -0.24
N ALA A 17 -1.86 6.55 0.41
CA ALA A 17 -0.89 5.48 0.53
C ALA A 17 -1.48 4.12 0.15
N TYR A 18 -0.73 3.29 -0.56
CA TYR A 18 -1.18 1.95 -0.96
C TYR A 18 -0.02 0.94 -1.03
N PRO A 19 -0.24 -0.33 -0.66
CA PRO A 19 0.78 -1.35 -0.68
C PRO A 19 1.05 -1.86 -2.10
N LEU A 20 2.33 -2.07 -2.40
CA LEU A 20 2.74 -2.86 -3.55
C LEU A 20 2.75 -4.33 -3.18
N GLY A 21 2.19 -5.13 -4.07
CA GLY A 21 2.27 -6.57 -3.91
C GLY A 21 1.37 -7.13 -2.82
N LEU A 22 0.15 -6.62 -2.72
CA LEU A 22 -0.91 -7.18 -1.88
C LEU A 22 -2.11 -7.57 -2.77
N LYS A 23 -2.67 -8.76 -2.55
CA LYS A 23 -3.88 -9.22 -3.26
C LYS A 23 -5.11 -8.46 -2.77
N GLY A 24 -5.80 -7.76 -3.67
CA GLY A 24 -6.97 -6.95 -3.35
C GLY A 24 -6.68 -5.45 -3.43
N VAL A 25 -7.62 -4.63 -2.93
CA VAL A 25 -7.49 -3.17 -2.93
C VAL A 25 -7.40 -2.70 -1.49
N VAL A 26 -6.26 -2.11 -1.14
CA VAL A 26 -6.02 -1.46 0.14
C VAL A 26 -5.48 -0.08 -0.14
N VAL A 27 -6.13 0.94 0.41
CA VAL A 27 -5.73 2.34 0.32
C VAL A 27 -5.87 2.93 1.71
N GLY A 28 -4.94 3.80 2.09
CA GLY A 28 -5.08 4.66 3.25
C GLY A 28 -4.90 6.12 2.87
N GLU A 29 -5.54 7.01 3.61
CA GLU A 29 -5.56 8.45 3.34
C GLU A 29 -5.29 9.24 4.61
N GLY A 30 -4.84 10.49 4.47
CA GLY A 30 -4.64 11.38 5.61
C GLY A 30 -4.23 12.79 5.21
N ASP A 31 -4.43 13.75 6.11
CA ASP A 31 -4.02 15.14 5.89
C ASP A 31 -2.49 15.27 5.92
N THR A 32 -1.84 14.38 6.68
CA THR A 32 -0.38 14.28 6.82
C THR A 32 0.18 12.97 6.30
N TYR A 33 1.50 12.95 6.04
CA TYR A 33 2.22 11.76 5.59
C TYR A 33 2.12 10.63 6.62
N GLU A 34 2.26 10.94 7.90
CA GLU A 34 2.19 10.01 9.02
C GLU A 34 0.79 9.42 9.19
N GLU A 35 -0.26 10.21 8.98
CA GLU A 35 -1.65 9.74 9.03
C GLU A 35 -1.93 8.75 7.92
N ALA A 36 -1.59 9.06 6.67
CA ALA A 36 -1.78 8.14 5.54
C ALA A 36 -1.01 6.83 5.75
N LEU A 37 0.22 6.89 6.30
CA LEU A 37 0.99 5.70 6.64
C LEU A 37 0.37 4.88 7.78
N SER A 38 -0.18 5.54 8.80
CA SER A 38 -0.87 4.86 9.90
C SER A 38 -2.14 4.19 9.41
N ASP A 39 -2.88 4.89 8.55
CA ASP A 39 -4.15 4.43 8.00
C ASP A 39 -3.95 3.20 7.11
N VAL A 40 -3.04 3.27 6.12
CA VAL A 40 -2.74 2.12 5.25
C VAL A 40 -2.20 0.92 6.03
N LYS A 41 -1.41 1.16 7.10
CA LYS A 41 -0.93 0.08 7.97
C LYS A 41 -2.08 -0.60 8.72
N SER A 42 -3.08 0.16 9.16
CA SER A 42 -4.28 -0.38 9.79
C SER A 42 -5.11 -1.18 8.79
N ALA A 43 -5.27 -0.66 7.57
CA ALA A 43 -6.02 -1.31 6.50
C ALA A 43 -5.37 -2.62 6.03
N ILE A 44 -4.03 -2.66 5.88
CA ILE A 44 -3.30 -3.90 5.58
C ILE A 44 -3.55 -4.95 6.67
N ARG A 45 -3.49 -4.56 7.95
CA ARG A 45 -3.73 -5.48 9.06
C ARG A 45 -5.15 -6.04 9.03
N PHE A 46 -6.15 -5.17 8.85
CA PHE A 46 -7.53 -5.58 8.75
C PHE A 46 -7.76 -6.54 7.57
N HIS A 47 -7.13 -6.26 6.43
CA HIS A 47 -7.20 -7.11 5.25
C HIS A 47 -6.59 -8.50 5.50
N MET A 48 -5.44 -8.57 6.17
CA MET A 48 -4.83 -9.85 6.59
C MET A 48 -5.68 -10.61 7.60
N GLU A 49 -6.26 -9.91 8.58
CA GLU A 49 -7.15 -10.52 9.58
C GLU A 49 -8.43 -11.07 8.95
N THR A 50 -8.93 -10.42 7.90
CA THR A 50 -10.18 -10.79 7.20
C THR A 50 -9.96 -11.92 6.19
N PHE A 51 -8.87 -11.87 5.41
CA PHE A 51 -8.65 -12.74 4.26
C PHE A 51 -7.50 -13.75 4.43
N GLY A 52 -6.75 -13.66 5.53
CA GLY A 52 -5.58 -14.50 5.82
C GLY A 52 -4.24 -13.86 5.38
N GLU A 53 -3.13 -14.41 5.85
CA GLU A 53 -1.79 -13.89 5.54
C GLU A 53 -1.36 -14.10 4.08
N ASP A 54 -2.01 -15.04 3.37
CA ASP A 54 -1.73 -15.39 1.96
C ASP A 54 -2.03 -14.25 0.97
N VAL A 55 -2.68 -13.18 1.44
CA VAL A 55 -2.85 -11.93 0.67
C VAL A 55 -1.53 -11.22 0.40
N LEU A 56 -0.49 -11.49 1.20
CA LEU A 56 0.88 -11.00 1.00
C LEU A 56 1.73 -11.93 0.14
N GLU A 57 1.24 -13.13 -0.16
CA GLU A 57 1.96 -14.14 -0.93
C GLU A 57 1.52 -14.07 -2.40
N ILE A 58 2.11 -13.13 -3.13
CA ILE A 58 1.90 -13.03 -4.56
C ILE A 58 2.86 -13.98 -5.29
N GLU A 59 2.29 -14.81 -6.15
CA GLU A 59 3.02 -15.65 -7.08
C GLU A 59 2.75 -15.21 -8.51
N PRO A 60 3.80 -14.87 -9.30
CA PRO A 60 5.21 -14.79 -8.89
C PRO A 60 5.49 -13.59 -7.96
N PRO A 61 6.55 -13.65 -7.11
CA PRO A 61 6.88 -12.56 -6.21
C PRO A 61 7.33 -11.32 -6.97
N ILE A 62 6.98 -10.13 -6.45
CA ILE A 62 7.48 -8.86 -6.99
C ILE A 62 8.93 -8.68 -6.57
N LEU A 63 9.83 -8.70 -7.55
CA LEU A 63 11.27 -8.49 -7.31
C LEU A 63 11.58 -7.00 -7.19
N GLU A 64 11.09 -6.20 -8.13
CA GLU A 64 11.37 -4.77 -8.24
C GLU A 64 10.11 -4.00 -8.64
N ALA A 65 10.04 -2.75 -8.22
CA ALA A 65 8.99 -1.82 -8.59
C ALA A 65 9.62 -0.46 -8.90
N PHE A 66 9.16 0.18 -9.98
CA PHE A 66 9.69 1.45 -10.46
C PHE A 66 8.56 2.46 -10.57
N VAL A 67 8.81 3.70 -10.16
CA VAL A 67 7.94 4.85 -10.48
C VAL A 67 8.52 5.49 -11.73
N ALA A 68 7.72 5.64 -12.77
CA ALA A 68 8.14 6.20 -14.06
C ALA A 68 7.13 7.22 -14.55
N GLU A 69 7.63 8.31 -15.13
CA GLU A 69 6.82 9.30 -15.82
C GLU A 69 6.79 8.99 -17.31
N MET A 70 5.62 9.12 -17.95
CA MET A 70 5.50 9.06 -19.40
C MET A 70 4.58 10.18 -19.89
N ARG A 71 4.82 10.65 -21.11
CA ARG A 71 3.88 11.54 -21.79
C ARG A 71 2.79 10.70 -22.44
N VAL A 72 1.53 11.07 -22.20
CA VAL A 72 0.35 10.49 -22.86
C VAL A 72 0.02 11.32 -24.09
#